data_AF-A0A956Y3G8-F1
#
_entry.id   AF-A0A956Y3G8-F1
#
_cell.length_a   1.000
_cell.length_b   1.000
_cell.length_c   1.000
_cell.angle_alpha   90.00
_cell.angle_beta   90.00
_cell.angle_gamma   90.00
#
_symmetry.space_group_name_H-M   'P 1'
#
loop_
_entity.id
_entity.type
_entity.pdbx_description
1 polymer ?
#
loop_
_entity_poly.entity_id
_entity_poly.type
_entity_poly.pdbx_seq_one_letter_code
_entity_poly.pdbx_strand_id
1 'polypeptide(L)'
;MDRRAALLVAFFILILAPHIISAQTDCGVVDVVQYPVDEETWVLAQGYSVASPRHQGRFHTGADLYGGRNATFASPVRAIANGRITYSYALGWGRDGGAI
;
A
#
# COMPACT_ATOMS: atom_id res chain seq x y z
N MET A 1 11.49 -42.87 -20.93
CA MET A 1 10.93 -41.70 -21.64
C MET A 1 12.09 -40.93 -22.25
N ASP A 2 12.07 -40.65 -23.55
CA ASP A 2 13.14 -39.92 -24.21
C ASP A 2 13.26 -38.50 -23.61
N ARG A 3 14.49 -38.01 -23.41
CA ARG A 3 14.78 -36.71 -22.77
C ARG A 3 14.15 -35.55 -23.55
N ARG A 4 13.98 -35.73 -24.87
CA ARG A 4 13.24 -34.80 -25.75
C ARG A 4 11.75 -34.79 -25.45
N ALA A 5 11.15 -35.95 -25.20
CA ALA A 5 9.75 -36.06 -24.82
C ALA A 5 9.48 -35.42 -23.45
N ALA A 6 10.39 -35.60 -22.49
CA ALA A 6 10.29 -34.94 -21.18
C ALA A 6 10.35 -33.41 -21.27
N LEU A 7 11.24 -32.87 -22.12
CA LEU A 7 11.34 -31.43 -22.36
C LEU A 7 10.09 -30.86 -23.05
N LEU A 8 9.54 -31.57 -24.03
CA LEU A 8 8.32 -31.16 -24.72
C LEU A 8 7.11 -31.16 -23.79
N VAL A 9 6.99 -32.17 -22.92
CA VAL A 9 5.93 -32.22 -21.90
C VAL A 9 6.08 -31.06 -20.91
N ALA A 10 7.29 -30.78 -20.42
CA ALA A 10 7.53 -29.65 -19.52
C ALA A 10 7.20 -28.30 -20.18
N PHE A 11 7.55 -28.13 -21.46
CA PHE A 11 7.21 -26.94 -22.24
C PHE A 11 5.70 -26.76 -22.42
N PHE A 12 4.98 -27.85 -22.73
CA PHE A 12 3.52 -27.82 -22.82
C PHE A 12 2.85 -27.49 -21.48
N ILE A 13 3.36 -28.00 -20.36
CA ILE A 13 2.86 -27.68 -19.01
C ILE A 13 3.06 -26.18 -18.68
N LEU A 14 4.18 -25.59 -19.11
CA LEU A 14 4.46 -24.17 -18.91
C LEU A 14 3.56 -23.25 -19.77
N ILE A 15 3.11 -23.72 -20.94
CA ILE A 15 2.20 -22.96 -21.82
C ILE A 15 0.74 -23.11 -21.39
N LEU A 16 0.33 -24.29 -20.91
CA LEU A 16 -1.03 -24.54 -20.44
C LEU A 16 -1.28 -24.12 -18.99
N ALA A 17 -0.25 -23.66 -18.27
CA ALA A 17 -0.46 -23.03 -16.98
C ALA A 17 -1.38 -21.82 -17.18
N PRO A 18 -2.55 -21.75 -16.52
CA PRO A 18 -3.44 -20.62 -16.66
C PRO A 18 -2.66 -19.37 -16.27
N HIS A 19 -2.45 -18.49 -17.23
CA HIS A 19 -1.93 -17.18 -16.94
C HIS A 19 -2.96 -16.47 -16.06
N ILE A 20 -2.75 -16.47 -14.75
CA ILE A 20 -3.45 -15.56 -13.85
C ILE A 20 -2.90 -14.16 -14.16
N ILE A 21 -3.30 -13.60 -15.31
CA ILE A 21 -3.02 -12.22 -15.70
C ILE A 21 -4.07 -11.35 -15.05
N SER A 22 -4.11 -11.36 -13.71
CA SER A 22 -4.67 -10.21 -13.01
C SER A 22 -3.90 -10.02 -11.73
N ALA A 23 -3.02 -9.03 -11.74
CA ALA A 23 -2.33 -8.61 -10.53
C ALA A 23 -3.31 -8.07 -9.48
N GLN A 24 -4.55 -7.71 -9.88
CA GLN A 24 -5.58 -7.16 -9.01
C GLN A 24 -6.95 -7.67 -9.50
N THR A 25 -7.68 -8.41 -8.67
CA THR A 25 -9.10 -8.71 -8.90
C THR A 25 -9.92 -7.42 -8.90
N ASP A 26 -11.13 -7.47 -9.45
CA ASP A 26 -12.11 -6.40 -9.23
C ASP A 26 -12.18 -6.12 -7.72
N CYS A 27 -11.89 -4.87 -7.34
CA CYS A 27 -11.72 -4.49 -5.94
C CYS A 27 -13.07 -4.36 -5.23
N GLY A 28 -14.18 -4.53 -5.98
CA GLY A 28 -15.53 -4.44 -5.47
C GLY A 28 -15.87 -3.01 -5.03
N VAL A 29 -16.87 -2.93 -4.15
CA VAL A 29 -17.29 -1.68 -3.52
C VAL A 29 -16.58 -1.53 -2.17
N VAL A 30 -16.21 -0.31 -1.79
CA VAL A 30 -15.71 -0.01 -0.45
C VAL A 30 -16.88 -0.02 0.53
N ASP A 31 -16.88 -1.00 1.44
CA ASP A 31 -17.88 -1.19 2.49
C ASP A 31 -17.33 -0.89 3.89
N VAL A 32 -16.00 -0.91 4.06
CA VAL A 32 -15.31 -0.63 5.32
C VAL A 32 -14.07 0.23 5.07
N VAL A 33 -13.80 1.15 6.02
CA VAL A 33 -12.56 1.93 6.10
C VAL A 33 -11.92 1.72 7.47
N GLN A 34 -10.62 1.41 7.51
CA GLN A 34 -9.87 1.10 8.73
C GLN A 34 -8.58 1.93 8.82
N TYR A 35 -7.92 1.91 9.98
CA TYR A 35 -6.58 2.48 10.10
C TYR A 35 -5.56 1.66 9.31
N PRO A 36 -4.57 2.31 8.68
CA PRO A 36 -3.55 1.62 7.88
C PRO A 36 -2.47 0.95 8.73
N VAL A 37 -2.53 1.07 10.05
CA VAL A 37 -1.52 0.62 11.02
C VAL A 37 -2.21 0.12 12.29
N ASP A 38 -1.45 -0.55 13.15
CA ASP A 38 -1.91 -1.00 14.47
C ASP A 38 -2.17 0.18 15.42
N GLU A 39 -3.39 0.28 15.95
CA GLU A 39 -3.82 1.42 16.78
C GLU A 39 -3.29 1.34 18.23
N GLU A 40 -2.73 0.20 18.67
CA GLU A 40 -2.05 0.09 19.96
C GLU A 40 -0.66 0.72 19.92
N THR A 41 0.02 0.63 18.77
CA THR A 41 1.37 1.16 18.56
C THR A 41 1.34 2.60 18.03
N TRP A 42 0.37 2.95 17.19
CA TRP A 42 0.35 4.22 16.46
C TRP A 42 -0.78 5.13 16.95
N VAL A 43 -0.45 6.38 17.24
CA VAL A 43 -1.43 7.40 17.66
C VAL A 43 -1.50 8.56 16.66
N LEU A 44 -2.65 9.23 16.64
CA LEU A 44 -2.84 10.44 15.83
C LEU A 44 -1.94 11.57 16.33
N ALA A 45 -0.95 11.95 15.52
CA ALA A 45 -0.09 13.10 15.77
C ALA A 45 -0.71 14.39 15.23
N GLN A 46 -1.31 14.32 14.04
CA GLN A 46 -1.97 15.46 13.43
C GLN A 46 -3.15 15.03 12.57
N GLY A 47 -4.29 15.72 12.71
CA GLY A 47 -5.52 15.42 11.98
C GLY A 47 -5.66 16.18 10.67
N TYR A 48 -6.59 15.70 9.84
CA TYR A 48 -7.06 16.40 8.65
C TYR A 48 -7.62 17.79 9.01
N SER A 49 -7.39 18.77 8.14
CA SER A 49 -7.80 20.18 8.31
C SER A 49 -7.28 20.86 9.58
N VAL A 50 -6.29 20.29 10.27
CA VAL A 50 -5.60 20.99 11.36
C VAL A 50 -4.60 21.97 10.76
N ALA A 51 -4.67 23.23 11.19
CA ALA A 51 -3.70 24.24 10.80
C ALA A 51 -2.32 23.91 11.37
N SER A 52 -1.29 23.99 10.53
CA SER A 52 0.07 23.63 10.90
C SER A 52 0.94 24.85 11.13
N PRO A 53 1.44 25.07 12.36
CA PRO A 53 2.43 26.11 12.60
C PRO A 53 3.71 25.90 11.77
N ARG A 54 4.10 24.64 11.54
CA ARG A 54 5.25 24.26 10.71
C ARG A 54 5.09 24.70 9.26
N HIS A 55 3.86 24.73 8.76
CA HIS A 55 3.53 25.09 7.38
C HIS A 55 2.84 26.45 7.29
N GLN A 56 3.21 27.42 8.14
CA GLN A 56 2.74 28.81 8.05
C GLN A 56 1.22 28.95 8.17
N GLY A 57 0.57 28.09 8.96
CA GLY A 57 -0.88 28.08 9.14
C GLY A 57 -1.67 27.35 8.05
N ARG A 58 -0.99 26.76 7.04
CA ARG A 58 -1.62 25.89 6.04
C ARG A 58 -2.27 24.67 6.69
N PHE A 59 -3.30 24.15 6.04
CA PHE A 59 -4.13 23.07 6.56
C PHE A 59 -3.64 21.72 6.09
N HIS A 60 -3.63 20.73 6.98
CA HIS A 60 -3.29 19.36 6.63
C HIS A 60 -4.35 18.73 5.71
N THR A 61 -3.91 18.10 4.62
CA THR A 61 -4.75 17.36 3.67
C THR A 61 -4.85 15.87 4.00
N GLY A 62 -4.26 15.45 5.12
CA GLY A 62 -4.26 14.06 5.58
C GLY A 62 -4.11 13.98 7.11
N ALA A 63 -3.98 12.75 7.61
CA ALA A 63 -3.70 12.47 9.00
C ALA A 63 -2.29 11.89 9.15
N ASP A 64 -1.52 12.42 10.10
CA ASP A 64 -0.21 11.92 10.46
C ASP A 64 -0.34 11.02 11.69
N LEU A 65 0.13 9.78 11.57
CA LEU A 65 0.20 8.80 12.66
C LEU A 65 1.65 8.66 13.12
N TYR A 66 1.85 8.56 14.44
CA TYR A 66 3.16 8.46 15.06
C TYR A 66 3.15 7.39 16.14
N GLY A 67 4.06 6.42 16.05
CA GLY A 67 4.20 5.36 17.06
C GLY A 67 5.38 5.53 18.01
N GLY A 68 6.03 6.70 18.05
CA GLY A 68 7.22 6.92 18.87
C GLY A 68 8.54 6.74 18.11
N ARG A 69 9.61 7.33 18.64
CA ARG A 69 10.95 7.26 18.04
C ARG A 69 11.49 5.83 18.16
N ASN A 70 11.94 5.27 17.03
CA ASN A 70 12.49 3.90 16.91
C ASN A 70 11.52 2.76 17.26
N ALA A 71 10.23 3.03 17.44
CA ALA A 71 9.24 2.02 17.81
C ALA A 71 8.52 1.40 16.61
N THR A 72 8.61 2.03 15.44
CA THR A 72 7.80 1.69 14.25
C THR A 72 8.61 1.16 13.07
N PHE A 73 9.89 0.85 13.29
CA PHE A 73 10.75 0.33 12.23
C PHE A 73 10.21 -1.01 11.73
N ALA A 74 10.08 -1.13 10.40
CA ALA A 74 9.52 -2.30 9.72
C ALA A 74 8.06 -2.66 10.09
N SER A 75 7.35 -1.78 10.80
CA SER A 75 5.91 -1.97 11.02
C SER A 75 5.16 -1.89 9.69
N PRO A 76 4.24 -2.83 9.42
CA PRO A 76 3.52 -2.86 8.16
C PRO A 76 2.52 -1.71 8.06
N VAL A 77 2.41 -1.13 6.86
CA VAL A 77 1.30 -0.24 6.47
C VAL A 77 0.39 -1.01 5.54
N ARG A 78 -0.91 -1.06 5.87
CA ARG A 78 -1.94 -1.79 5.14
C ARG A 78 -2.87 -0.82 4.42
N ALA A 79 -3.52 -1.29 3.37
CA ALA A 79 -4.57 -0.53 2.72
C ALA A 79 -5.75 -0.31 3.68
N ILE A 80 -6.32 0.89 3.69
CA ILE A 80 -7.46 1.24 4.56
C ILE A 80 -8.80 0.68 4.05
N ALA A 81 -8.86 0.33 2.76
CA ALA A 81 -10.05 -0.10 2.05
C ALA A 81 -9.65 -0.90 0.79
N ASN A 82 -10.62 -1.61 0.21
CA ASN A 82 -10.43 -2.25 -1.09
C ASN A 82 -10.25 -1.21 -2.20
N GLY A 83 -9.32 -1.45 -3.13
CA GLY A 83 -9.10 -0.52 -4.24
C GLY A 83 -7.99 -0.98 -5.18
N ARG A 84 -7.94 -0.33 -6.35
CA ARG A 84 -6.95 -0.59 -7.38
C ARG A 84 -5.74 0.35 -7.20
N ILE A 85 -4.54 -0.20 -7.10
CA ILE A 85 -3.31 0.61 -7.04
C ILE A 85 -3.06 1.23 -8.43
N THR A 86 -3.01 2.56 -8.51
CA THR A 86 -2.78 3.31 -9.75
C THR A 86 -1.38 3.93 -9.84
N TYR A 87 -0.68 4.08 -8.71
CA TYR A 87 0.64 4.69 -8.63
C TYR A 87 1.42 4.16 -7.43
N SER A 88 2.72 3.92 -7.59
CA SER A 88 3.66 3.60 -6.50
C SER A 88 5.05 4.13 -6.86
N TYR A 89 5.67 4.89 -5.96
CA TYR A 89 6.98 5.50 -6.20
C TYR A 89 7.78 5.61 -4.90
N ALA A 90 8.84 4.80 -4.79
CA ALA A 90 9.65 4.72 -3.58
C ALA A 90 10.36 6.04 -3.23
N LEU A 91 10.66 6.89 -4.21
CA LEU A 91 11.37 8.16 -4.00
C LEU A 91 10.42 9.36 -3.82
N GLY A 92 9.11 9.14 -3.82
CA GLY A 92 8.11 10.19 -3.62
C GLY A 92 7.88 10.57 -2.15
N TRP A 93 8.36 9.74 -1.23
CA TRP A 93 8.13 9.92 0.20
C TRP A 93 8.69 11.26 0.70
N GLY A 94 7.88 12.02 1.43
CA GLY A 94 8.27 13.28 2.06
C GLY A 94 8.39 14.49 1.12
N ARG A 95 8.06 14.36 -0.17
CA ARG A 95 7.96 15.51 -1.09
C ARG A 95 6.62 16.22 -0.98
N ASP A 96 5.55 15.46 -0.86
CA ASP A 96 4.21 15.99 -0.61
C ASP A 96 4.04 16.17 0.90
N GLY A 97 4.24 17.40 1.38
CA GLY A 97 4.10 17.73 2.80
C GLY A 97 2.66 17.69 3.33
N GLY A 98 1.69 17.30 2.49
CA GLY A 98 0.30 17.14 2.87
C GLY A 98 -0.34 18.40 3.46
N ALA A 99 0.06 19.59 3.00
CA ALA A 99 -0.45 20.87 3.50
C ALA A 99 -0.83 21.81 2.35
N ILE A 100 -2.02 22.41 2.44
CA ILE A 100 -2.56 23.41 1.48
C ILE A 100 -2.75 24.77 2.13
#